data_AF-A0A349JIK7-F1
#
_entry.id   AF-A0A349JIK7-F1
#
_cell.length_a   1.000
_cell.length_b   1.000
_cell.length_c   1.000
_cell.angle_alpha   90.00
_cell.angle_beta   90.00
_cell.angle_gamma   90.00
#
_symmetry.space_group_name_H-M   'P 1'
#
loop_
_entity.id
_entity.type
_entity.pdbx_description
1 polymer ?
#
loop_
_entity_poly.entity_id
_entity_poly.type
_entity_poly.pdbx_seq_one_letter_code
_entity_poly.pdbx_strand_id
1 'polypeptide(L)'
;MTKSIRIAKTLLITYYAYMLEYRAELFLWALSGALPFILMGVWMQAAQTGEFGLKSIDFARYFLAAFIVRQTNVVWVIWEFEKEVVQGTLSNRLLQPL
;
A
#
# COMPACT_ATOMS: atom_id res chain seq x y z
N MET A 1 6.24 -20.16 36.22
CA MET A 1 5.30 -19.95 35.09
C MET A 1 5.06 -21.30 34.43
N THR A 2 3.82 -21.78 34.32
CA THR A 2 3.54 -23.09 33.71
C THR A 2 3.90 -23.06 32.22
N LYS A 3 4.27 -24.22 31.64
CA LYS A 3 4.70 -24.35 30.23
C LYS A 3 3.69 -23.71 29.27
N SER A 4 2.40 -23.90 29.51
CA SER A 4 1.31 -23.35 28.69
C SER A 4 1.26 -21.82 28.73
N ILE A 5 1.45 -21.19 29.90
CA ILE A 5 1.48 -19.73 30.03
C ILE A 5 2.68 -19.14 29.29
N ARG A 6 3.83 -19.83 29.33
CA ARG A 6 5.01 -19.41 28.56
C ARG A 6 4.75 -19.45 27.06
N ILE A 7 4.18 -20.54 26.55
CA ILE A 7 3.85 -20.68 25.13
C ILE A 7 2.83 -19.63 24.70
N ALA A 8 1.74 -19.46 25.46
CA ALA A 8 0.71 -18.47 25.17
C ALA A 8 1.27 -17.04 25.13
N LYS A 9 2.13 -16.70 26.10
CA LYS A 9 2.80 -15.39 26.15
C LYS A 9 3.71 -15.18 24.93
N THR A 10 4.53 -16.18 24.57
CA THR A 10 5.41 -16.09 23.40
C THR A 10 4.59 -15.89 22.13
N LEU A 11 3.57 -16.71 21.90
CA LEU A 11 2.70 -16.57 20.72
C LEU A 11 2.05 -15.18 20.68
N LEU A 12 1.49 -14.72 21.79
CA LEU A 12 0.82 -13.42 21.85
C LEU A 12 1.80 -12.28 21.49
N ILE A 13 2.99 -12.26 22.08
CA ILE A 13 3.98 -11.21 21.83
C ILE A 13 4.46 -11.24 20.39
N THR A 14 4.79 -12.43 19.86
CA THR A 14 5.27 -12.57 18.48
C THR A 14 4.21 -12.16 17.47
N TYR A 15 2.98 -12.63 17.61
CA TYR A 15 1.89 -12.24 16.71
C TYR A 15 1.51 -10.77 16.84
N TYR A 16 1.56 -10.21 18.06
CA TYR A 16 1.31 -8.79 18.25
C TYR A 16 2.37 -7.93 17.53
N ALA A 17 3.65 -8.28 17.67
CA ALA A 17 4.74 -7.61 16.98
C ALA A 17 4.57 -7.70 15.45
N TYR A 18 4.27 -8.89 14.94
CA TYR A 18 4.01 -9.10 13.51
C TYR A 18 2.84 -8.27 12.99
N MET A 19 1.72 -8.23 13.72
CA MET A 19 0.57 -7.41 13.35
C MET A 19 0.84 -5.91 13.45
N LEU A 20 1.77 -5.49 14.32
CA LEU A 20 2.19 -4.10 14.42
C LEU A 20 3.04 -3.69 13.21
N GLU A 21 3.99 -4.55 12.81
CA GLU A 21 4.80 -4.37 11.60
C GLU A 21 3.93 -4.25 10.36
N TYR A 22 2.98 -5.17 10.19
CA TYR A 22 2.02 -5.14 9.08
C TYR A 22 1.22 -3.83 9.03
N ARG A 23 0.76 -3.32 10.19
CA ARG A 23 0.06 -2.03 10.24
C ARG A 23 0.98 -0.86 9.88
N ALA A 24 2.23 -0.88 10.34
CA ALA A 24 3.21 0.15 9.98
C ALA A 24 3.48 0.15 8.47
N GLU A 25 3.59 -1.02 7.85
CA GLU A 25 3.71 -1.16 6.40
C GLU A 25 2.50 -0.56 5.67
N LEU A 26 1.27 -0.85 6.13
CA LEU A 26 0.05 -0.25 5.56
C LEU A 26 0.05 1.28 5.65
N PHE A 27 0.55 1.86 6.75
CA PHE A 27 0.70 3.31 6.87
C PHE A 27 1.70 3.88 5.87
N LEU A 28 2.87 3.25 5.73
CA LEU A 28 3.88 3.66 4.75
C LEU A 28 3.36 3.54 3.31
N TRP A 29 2.60 2.48 3.04
CA TRP A 29 1.96 2.27 1.76
C TRP A 29 0.90 3.34 1.44
N ALA A 30 0.05 3.69 2.42
CA ALA A 30 -0.91 4.78 2.28
C ALA A 30 -0.20 6.13 2.04
N LEU A 31 0.90 6.39 2.75
CA LEU A 31 1.71 7.60 2.59
C LEU A 31 2.37 7.68 1.21
N SER A 32 2.91 6.56 0.71
CA SER A 32 3.42 6.44 -0.66
C SER A 32 2.32 6.75 -1.69
N GLY A 33 1.06 6.44 -1.38
CA GLY A 33 -0.08 6.83 -2.21
C GLY A 33 -0.33 8.33 -2.35
N ALA A 34 0.23 9.16 -1.46
CA ALA A 34 0.06 10.62 -1.46
C ALA A 34 1.08 11.36 -2.33
N LEU A 35 2.06 10.68 -2.92
CA LEU A 35 3.07 11.27 -3.82
C LEU A 35 2.48 12.17 -4.93
N PRO A 36 1.33 11.86 -5.56
CA PRO A 36 0.71 12.75 -6.55
C PRO A 36 0.41 14.15 -6.02
N PHE A 37 0.11 14.31 -4.73
CA PHE A 37 -0.14 15.63 -4.13
C PHE A 37 1.13 16.46 -3.95
N ILE A 38 2.27 15.80 -3.69
CA ILE A 38 3.57 16.48 -3.63
C ILE A 38 3.92 17.01 -5.02
N LEU A 39 3.80 16.17 -6.05
CA LEU A 39 4.03 16.58 -7.43
C LEU A 39 3.05 17.67 -7.89
N MET A 40 1.78 17.57 -7.48
CA MET A 40 0.79 18.61 -7.73
C MET A 40 1.27 19.96 -7.22
N GLY A 41 1.72 20.06 -5.97
CA GLY A 41 2.24 21.31 -5.40
C GLY A 41 3.44 21.86 -6.18
N VAL A 42 4.39 21.00 -6.55
CA VAL A 42 5.57 21.38 -7.33
C VAL A 42 5.18 21.97 -8.70
N TRP A 43 4.30 21.29 -9.43
CA TRP A 43 3.86 21.73 -10.75
C TRP A 43 2.95 22.95 -10.71
N MET A 44 2.10 23.05 -9.68
CA MET A 44 1.29 24.25 -9.45
C MET A 44 2.16 25.47 -9.20
N GLN A 45 3.23 25.34 -8.41
CA GLN A 45 4.17 26.41 -8.14
C GLN A 45 4.98 26.78 -9.40
N ALA A 46 5.48 25.78 -10.13
CA ALA A 46 6.19 26.01 -11.37
C ALA A 46 5.33 26.77 -12.40
N ALA A 47 4.04 26.41 -12.50
CA ALA A 47 3.09 27.08 -13.39
C ALA A 47 2.80 28.55 -13.07
N GLN A 48 3.15 29.04 -11.87
CA GLN A 48 3.03 30.46 -11.54
C GLN A 48 4.19 31.30 -12.06
N THR A 49 5.38 30.71 -12.18
CA THR A 49 6.62 31.43 -12.51
C THR A 49 7.16 31.11 -13.90
N GLY A 50 6.83 29.95 -14.47
CA GLY A 50 7.29 29.52 -15.79
C GLY A 50 6.24 29.65 -16.88
N GLU A 51 6.70 29.65 -18.13
CA GLU A 51 5.82 29.58 -19.30
C GLU A 51 5.43 28.13 -19.58
N PHE A 52 4.36 27.69 -18.94
CA PHE A 52 3.74 26.39 -19.20
C PHE A 52 2.45 26.56 -19.98
N GLY A 53 2.11 25.58 -20.83
CA GLY A 53 0.83 25.56 -21.56
C GLY A 53 -0.41 25.33 -20.68
N LEU A 54 -0.23 25.02 -19.40
CA LEU A 54 -1.28 24.75 -18.43
C LEU A 54 -1.18 25.71 -17.25
N LYS A 55 -2.33 26.16 -16.71
CA LYS A 55 -2.37 26.99 -15.50
C LYS A 55 -2.23 26.12 -14.25
N SER A 56 -1.88 26.71 -13.11
CA SER A 56 -1.78 25.98 -11.83
C SER A 56 -3.04 25.18 -11.49
N ILE A 57 -4.24 25.71 -11.79
CA ILE A 57 -5.50 25.01 -11.54
C ILE A 57 -5.67 23.75 -12.41
N ASP A 58 -5.10 23.73 -13.61
CA ASP A 58 -5.19 22.59 -14.52
C ASP A 58 -4.30 21.44 -14.01
N PHE A 59 -3.12 21.76 -13.47
CA PHE A 59 -2.29 20.78 -12.77
C PHE A 59 -3.00 20.20 -11.54
N ALA A 60 -3.68 21.03 -10.75
CA ALA A 60 -4.45 20.55 -9.60
C ALA A 60 -5.52 19.51 -10.01
N ARG A 61 -6.28 19.82 -11.07
CA ARG A 61 -7.30 18.92 -11.62
C ARG A 61 -6.68 17.62 -12.15
N TYR A 62 -5.58 17.73 -12.88
CA TYR A 62 -4.86 16.59 -13.44
C TYR A 62 -4.38 15.62 -12.35
N PHE A 63 -3.64 16.13 -11.35
CA PHE A 63 -3.09 15.28 -10.30
C PHE A 63 -4.17 14.72 -9.35
N LEU A 64 -5.25 15.46 -9.12
CA LEU A 64 -6.40 14.96 -8.37
C LEU A 64 -7.09 13.81 -9.13
N ALA A 65 -7.33 13.96 -10.44
CA ALA A 65 -7.91 12.90 -11.26
C ALA A 65 -6.99 11.68 -11.30
N ALA A 66 -5.68 11.87 -11.51
CA ALA A 66 -4.70 10.80 -11.49
C ALA A 66 -4.66 10.08 -10.13
N PHE A 67 -4.74 10.83 -9.02
CA PHE A 67 -4.83 10.26 -7.68
C PHE A 67 -6.08 9.39 -7.52
N ILE A 68 -7.26 9.89 -7.89
CA ILE A 68 -8.52 9.14 -7.79
C ILE A 68 -8.44 7.85 -8.62
N VAL A 69 -8.06 7.96 -9.89
CA VAL A 69 -7.91 6.79 -10.78
C VAL A 69 -6.96 5.78 -10.17
N ARG A 70 -5.81 6.22 -9.65
CA ARG A 70 -4.85 5.35 -8.97
C ARG A 70 -5.50 4.67 -7.77
N GLN A 71 -6.10 5.41 -6.83
CA GLN A 71 -6.70 4.85 -5.62
C GLN A 71 -7.80 3.82 -5.91
N THR A 72 -8.60 4.03 -6.96
CA THR A 72 -9.65 3.08 -7.35
C THR A 72 -9.13 1.82 -8.04
N ASN A 73 -7.91 1.86 -8.61
CA ASN A 73 -7.33 0.74 -9.34
C ASN A 73 -6.20 0.04 -8.58
N VAL A 74 -5.89 0.46 -7.35
CA VAL A 74 -4.83 -0.19 -6.56
C VAL A 74 -5.28 -1.60 -6.15
N VAL A 75 -4.63 -2.60 -6.74
CA VAL A 75 -4.85 -4.02 -6.43
C VAL A 75 -3.58 -4.62 -5.83
N TRP A 76 -3.71 -5.20 -4.64
CA TRP A 76 -2.61 -5.83 -3.90
C TRP A 76 -2.53 -7.36 -4.12
N VAL A 77 -3.56 -7.95 -4.74
CA VAL A 77 -3.71 -9.41 -4.90
C VAL A 77 -2.53 -10.06 -5.62
N ILE A 78 -1.89 -9.33 -6.54
CA ILE A 78 -0.76 -9.87 -7.31
C ILE A 78 0.42 -10.27 -6.42
N TRP A 79 0.66 -9.54 -5.32
CA TRP A 79 1.76 -9.83 -4.42
C TRP A 79 1.52 -11.12 -3.62
N GLU A 80 0.31 -11.30 -3.09
CA GLU A 80 -0.03 -12.53 -2.36
C GLU A 80 -0.04 -13.73 -3.32
N PHE A 81 -0.55 -13.54 -4.54
CA PHE A 81 -0.49 -14.56 -5.58
C PHE A 81 0.96 -14.99 -5.88
N GLU A 82 1.85 -14.03 -6.13
CA GLU A 82 3.27 -14.31 -6.41
C GLU A 82 3.91 -15.06 -5.25
N LYS A 83 3.67 -14.61 -4.01
CA LYS A 83 4.17 -15.28 -2.80
C LYS A 83 3.68 -16.73 -2.71
N GLU A 84 2.40 -16.99 -2.94
CA GLU A 84 1.84 -18.35 -2.88
C GLU A 84 2.36 -19.26 -4.00
N VAL A 85 2.61 -18.71 -5.19
CA VAL A 85 3.26 -19.41 -6.30
C VAL A 85 4.70 -19.77 -5.93
N VAL A 86 5.49 -18.80 -5.46
CA VAL A 86 6.91 -19.00 -5.08
C VAL A 86 7.05 -19.96 -3.90
N GLN A 87 6.14 -19.91 -2.94
CA GLN A 87 6.12 -20.82 -1.78
C GLN A 87 5.52 -22.20 -2.08
N GLY A 88 4.95 -22.42 -3.27
CA GLY A 88 4.31 -23.67 -3.67
C GLY A 88 3.02 -23.99 -2.90
N THR A 89 2.47 -23.04 -2.15
CA THR A 89 1.27 -23.22 -1.34
C THR A 89 -0.01 -23.11 -2.17
N LEU A 90 0.07 -22.45 -3.33
CA LEU A 90 -1.06 -22.29 -4.25
C LEU A 90 -1.58 -23.64 -4.78
N SER A 91 -0.68 -24.58 -5.13
CA SER A 91 -1.05 -25.87 -5.71
C SER A 91 -2.02 -26.67 -4.84
N ASN A 92 -1.79 -26.69 -3.52
CA ASN A 92 -2.67 -27.40 -2.58
C ASN A 92 -4.06 -26.77 -2.51
N ARG A 93 -4.18 -25.44 -2.69
CA ARG A 93 -5.48 -24.74 -2.67
C ARG A 93 -6.27 -24.99 -3.95
N LEU A 94 -5.59 -25.06 -5.11
CA LEU A 94 -6.22 -25.33 -6.40
C LEU A 94 -6.77 -26.77 -6.55
N LEU A 95 -6.22 -27.71 -5.79
CA LEU A 95 -6.65 -29.12 -5.79
C LEU A 95 -7.87 -29.38 -4.88
N GLN A 96 -8.32 -28.39 -4.10
CA GLN A 96 -9.52 -28.53 -3.28
C GLN A 96 -10.77 -28.28 -4.14
N PRO A 97 -11.80 -29.14 -4.06
CA PRO A 97 -13.07 -28.87 -4.73
C PRO A 97 -13.73 -27.63 -4.12
N LEU A 98 -14.22 -26.73 -5.00
CA LEU A 98 -14.93 -25.49 -4.66
C LEU A 98 -16.29 -25.76 -4.01
#